data_AF-A0A7W9F775-F1
#
_entry.id   AF-A0A7W9F775-F1
#
_cell.length_a   1.000
_cell.length_b   1.000
_cell.length_c   1.000
_cell.angle_alpha   90.00
_cell.angle_beta   90.00
_cell.angle_gamma   90.00
#
_symmetry.space_group_name_H-M   'P 1'
#
loop_
_entity.id
_entity.type
_entity.pdbx_description
1 polymer ?
#
loop_
_entity_poly.entity_id
_entity_poly.type
_entity_poly.pdbx_seq_one_letter_code
_entity_poly.pdbx_strand_id
1 'polypeptide(L)'
;MLAAFALLLLAQQAAPTVVWEAPPAAEAPPPRPAHNVPEWGLADPFGYERARCSPQLRGARSLEVCQAEVRAQLALALGPDLPDALRPEGMAGDCQMAQAAQGGSSYGLQCGPQSRAPTDSPRPKEVDCRPRPERGGFSSECRPVGTTEDKGLTLKLWGND
;
A
#
# COMPACT_ATOMS: atom_id res chain seq x y z
N MET A 1 -14.48 10.83 77.95
CA MET A 1 -13.83 10.64 76.63
C MET A 1 -13.70 9.17 76.19
N LEU A 2 -13.89 8.17 77.06
CA LEU A 2 -13.83 6.75 76.69
C LEU A 2 -15.04 6.22 75.89
N ALA A 3 -16.23 6.82 76.04
CA ALA A 3 -17.44 6.36 75.36
C ALA A 3 -17.46 6.67 73.85
N ALA A 4 -16.72 7.68 73.41
CA ALA A 4 -16.65 8.06 71.99
C ALA A 4 -15.76 7.10 71.17
N PHE A 5 -14.77 6.46 71.82
CA PHE A 5 -13.85 5.55 71.15
C PHE A 5 -14.47 4.17 70.86
N ALA A 6 -15.44 3.74 71.67
CA ALA A 6 -16.13 2.45 71.50
C ALA A 6 -17.11 2.45 70.31
N LEU A 7 -17.68 3.60 69.96
CA LEU A 7 -18.60 3.75 68.82
C LEU A 7 -17.87 3.78 67.46
N LEU A 8 -16.58 4.13 67.44
CA LEU A 8 -15.77 4.13 66.21
C LEU A 8 -15.29 2.73 65.80
N LEU A 9 -15.18 1.79 66.74
CA LEU A 9 -14.74 0.41 66.46
C LEU A 9 -15.85 -0.47 65.86
N LEU A 10 -17.13 -0.14 66.09
CA LEU A 10 -18.27 -0.85 65.51
C LEU A 10 -18.60 -0.42 64.07
N ALA A 11 -17.95 0.63 63.57
CA ALA A 11 -18.14 1.17 62.22
C ALA A 11 -17.10 0.66 61.20
N GLN A 12 -16.28 -0.35 61.54
CA GLN A 12 -15.47 -1.08 60.56
C GLN A 12 -16.39 -1.96 59.70
N GLN A 13 -17.08 -1.29 58.78
CA GLN A 13 -17.90 -1.88 57.74
C GLN A 13 -17.01 -2.78 56.88
N ALA A 14 -17.46 -4.03 56.71
CA ALA A 14 -16.82 -5.05 55.90
C ALA A 14 -16.41 -4.48 54.54
N ALA A 15 -15.14 -4.65 54.19
CA ALA A 15 -14.65 -4.28 52.86
C ALA A 15 -15.49 -5.03 51.81
N PRO A 16 -15.99 -4.36 50.76
CA PRO A 16 -16.73 -5.02 49.70
C PRO A 16 -15.80 -6.03 49.03
N THR A 17 -16.06 -7.31 49.23
CA THR A 17 -15.39 -8.38 48.51
C THR A 17 -15.82 -8.30 47.05
N VAL A 18 -14.92 -7.85 46.18
CA VAL A 18 -15.11 -7.90 44.73
C VAL A 18 -15.10 -9.37 44.33
N VAL A 19 -16.29 -9.95 44.14
CA VAL A 19 -16.46 -11.29 43.57
C VAL A 19 -16.37 -11.14 42.06
N TRP A 20 -15.26 -11.59 41.48
CA TRP A 20 -15.14 -11.70 40.03
C TRP A 20 -15.94 -12.92 39.58
N GLU A 21 -17.03 -12.68 38.86
CA GLU A 21 -17.76 -13.73 38.15
C GLU A 21 -16.81 -14.36 37.14
N ALA A 22 -16.61 -15.68 37.21
CA ALA A 22 -15.79 -16.37 36.23
C ALA A 22 -16.46 -16.20 34.85
N PRO A 23 -15.77 -15.68 33.82
CA PRO A 23 -16.37 -15.58 32.49
C PRO A 23 -16.81 -16.99 32.05
N PRO A 24 -17.96 -17.10 31.38
CA PRO A 24 -18.43 -18.39 30.89
C PRO A 24 -17.34 -19.07 30.08
N ALA A 25 -17.21 -20.38 30.22
CA ALA A 25 -16.22 -21.17 29.50
C ALA A 25 -16.24 -20.78 28.03
N ALA A 26 -15.10 -20.29 27.53
CA ALA A 26 -14.98 -19.82 26.16
C ALA A 26 -15.44 -20.94 25.22
N GLU A 27 -16.44 -20.64 24.41
CA GLU A 27 -16.92 -21.54 23.38
C GLU A 27 -15.75 -21.93 22.47
N ALA A 28 -15.60 -23.23 22.20
CA ALA A 28 -14.47 -23.73 21.42
C ALA A 28 -14.41 -22.95 20.09
N PRO A 29 -13.23 -22.47 19.67
CA PRO A 29 -13.09 -21.73 18.42
C PRO A 29 -13.73 -22.53 17.28
N PRO A 30 -14.49 -21.88 16.39
CA PRO A 30 -15.09 -22.58 15.26
C PRO A 30 -13.99 -23.30 14.47
N PRO A 31 -14.29 -24.49 13.90
CA PRO A 31 -13.32 -25.22 13.11
C PRO A 31 -12.81 -24.32 11.97
N ARG A 32 -11.48 -24.28 11.81
CA ARG A 32 -10.87 -23.49 10.73
C ARG A 32 -11.41 -23.97 9.39
N PRO A 33 -11.74 -23.04 8.47
CA PRO A 33 -12.19 -23.44 7.14
C PRO A 33 -11.12 -24.30 6.46
N ALA A 34 -11.53 -25.41 5.86
CA ALA A 34 -10.61 -26.29 5.15
C ALA A 34 -10.07 -25.59 3.89
N HIS A 35 -8.78 -25.78 3.60
CA HIS A 35 -8.12 -25.33 2.38
C HIS A 35 -7.72 -26.54 1.51
N ASN A 36 -7.54 -26.30 0.21
CA ASN A 36 -7.10 -27.32 -0.75
C ASN A 36 -5.65 -27.14 -1.24
N VAL A 37 -4.86 -26.30 -0.57
CA VAL A 37 -3.45 -26.05 -0.91
C VAL A 37 -2.58 -27.25 -0.54
N PRO A 38 -1.79 -27.82 -1.47
CA PRO A 38 -0.85 -28.90 -1.18
C PRO A 38 0.40 -28.39 -0.45
N GLU A 39 1.12 -29.27 0.24
CA GLU A 39 2.34 -28.93 1.01
C GLU A 39 3.37 -28.12 0.23
N TRP A 40 3.64 -28.47 -1.03
CA TRP A 40 4.58 -27.70 -1.86
C TRP A 40 4.10 -26.27 -2.13
N GLY A 41 2.79 -26.04 -2.13
CA GLY A 41 2.19 -24.72 -2.31
C GLY A 41 2.20 -23.88 -1.03
N LEU A 42 2.33 -24.51 0.13
CA LEU A 42 2.65 -23.80 1.38
C LEU A 42 4.10 -23.35 1.40
N ALA A 43 5.01 -24.18 0.86
CA ALA A 43 6.44 -23.86 0.76
C ALA A 43 6.76 -22.80 -0.30
N ASP A 44 6.08 -22.80 -1.45
CA ASP A 44 6.19 -21.77 -2.50
C ASP A 44 4.80 -21.27 -2.93
N PRO A 45 4.21 -20.30 -2.20
CA PRO A 45 2.86 -19.81 -2.50
C PRO A 45 2.79 -19.03 -3.82
N PHE A 46 3.88 -18.38 -4.24
CA PHE A 46 3.95 -17.72 -5.54
C PHE A 46 4.03 -18.73 -6.69
N GLY A 47 4.83 -19.79 -6.53
CA GLY A 47 4.90 -20.89 -7.48
C GLY A 47 3.56 -21.61 -7.61
N TYR A 48 2.85 -21.78 -6.50
CA TYR A 48 1.50 -22.35 -6.48
C TYR A 48 0.51 -21.52 -7.30
N GLU A 49 0.43 -20.21 -7.06
CA GLU A 49 -0.42 -19.31 -7.84
C GLU A 49 -0.08 -19.35 -9.34
N ARG A 50 1.21 -19.25 -9.70
CA ARG A 50 1.65 -19.32 -11.09
C ARG A 50 1.28 -20.64 -11.75
N ALA A 51 1.43 -21.75 -11.04
CA ALA A 51 1.07 -23.07 -11.57
C ALA A 51 -0.43 -23.15 -11.83
N ARG A 52 -1.26 -22.83 -10.82
CA ARG A 52 -2.72 -22.93 -10.88
C ARG A 52 -3.36 -21.95 -11.86
N CYS A 53 -2.79 -20.76 -12.02
CA CYS A 53 -3.29 -19.72 -12.91
C CYS A 53 -2.57 -19.64 -14.26
N SER A 54 -1.78 -20.66 -14.60
CA SER A 54 -1.22 -20.82 -15.95
C SER A 54 -2.33 -20.82 -17.01
N PRO A 55 -2.08 -20.29 -18.23
CA PRO A 55 -3.06 -20.25 -19.31
C PRO A 55 -3.69 -21.61 -19.62
N GLN A 56 -2.90 -22.68 -19.49
CA GLN A 56 -3.33 -24.07 -19.73
C GLN A 56 -4.34 -24.57 -18.69
N LEU A 57 -4.20 -24.17 -17.42
CA LEU A 57 -5.10 -24.59 -16.34
C LEU A 57 -6.28 -23.64 -16.14
N ARG A 58 -6.11 -22.34 -16.33
CA ARG A 58 -7.21 -21.37 -16.15
C ARG A 58 -8.23 -21.42 -17.29
N GLY A 59 -7.81 -21.84 -18.50
CA GLY A 59 -8.66 -21.86 -19.68
C GLY A 59 -9.22 -20.47 -20.02
N ALA A 60 -10.54 -20.37 -20.15
CA ALA A 60 -11.22 -19.10 -20.47
C ALA A 60 -11.36 -18.14 -19.27
N ARG A 61 -11.12 -18.60 -18.04
CA ARG A 61 -11.24 -17.74 -16.84
C ARG A 61 -10.18 -16.65 -16.88
N SER A 62 -10.55 -15.43 -16.47
CA SER A 62 -9.57 -14.33 -16.39
C SER A 62 -8.48 -14.63 -15.37
N LEU A 63 -7.34 -13.95 -15.49
CA LEU A 63 -6.24 -14.12 -14.56
C LEU A 63 -6.67 -13.68 -13.16
N GLU A 64 -7.34 -12.54 -13.06
CA GLU A 64 -7.79 -11.92 -11.82
C GLU A 64 -8.73 -12.85 -11.04
N VAL A 65 -9.69 -13.49 -11.72
CA VAL A 65 -10.61 -14.45 -11.09
C VAL A 65 -9.85 -15.67 -10.55
N CYS A 66 -8.92 -16.22 -11.32
CA CYS A 66 -8.10 -17.33 -10.86
C CYS A 66 -7.25 -16.97 -9.65
N GLN A 67 -6.60 -15.80 -9.69
CA GLN A 67 -5.73 -15.33 -8.62
C GLN A 67 -6.54 -15.09 -7.33
N ALA A 68 -7.72 -14.48 -7.43
CA ALA A 68 -8.59 -14.26 -6.29
C ALA A 68 -8.98 -15.59 -5.58
N GLU A 69 -9.39 -16.61 -6.34
CA GLU A 69 -9.72 -17.92 -5.81
C GLU A 69 -8.51 -18.61 -5.14
N VAL A 70 -7.35 -18.60 -5.80
CA VAL A 70 -6.13 -19.23 -5.28
C VAL A 70 -5.63 -18.52 -4.03
N ARG A 71 -5.64 -17.17 -4.03
CA ARG A 71 -5.22 -16.36 -2.87
C ARG A 71 -6.17 -16.53 -1.69
N ALA A 72 -7.46 -16.72 -1.91
CA ALA A 72 -8.40 -17.07 -0.84
C ALA A 72 -8.02 -18.42 -0.18
N GLN A 73 -7.66 -19.43 -0.98
CA GLN A 73 -7.20 -20.72 -0.44
C GLN A 73 -5.86 -20.61 0.30
N LEU A 74 -4.92 -19.81 -0.21
CA LEU A 74 -3.66 -19.52 0.46
C LEU A 74 -3.87 -18.75 1.78
N ALA A 75 -4.83 -17.82 1.83
CA ALA A 75 -5.18 -17.10 3.05
C ALA A 75 -5.78 -18.02 4.13
N LEU A 76 -6.59 -19.00 3.72
CA LEU A 76 -7.09 -20.02 4.64
C LEU A 76 -5.97 -20.93 5.17
N ALA A 77 -4.97 -21.24 4.33
CA ALA A 77 -3.89 -22.15 4.67
C ALA A 77 -2.78 -21.52 5.52
N LEU A 78 -2.33 -20.32 5.13
CA LEU A 78 -1.19 -19.63 5.75
C LEU A 78 -1.62 -18.58 6.78
N GLY A 79 -2.86 -18.08 6.69
CA GLY A 79 -3.37 -17.06 7.60
C GLY A 79 -2.43 -15.85 7.70
N PRO A 80 -1.87 -15.54 8.89
CA PRO A 80 -0.96 -14.42 9.08
C PRO A 80 0.39 -14.58 8.37
N ASP A 81 0.81 -15.80 8.06
CA ASP A 81 2.08 -16.09 7.38
C ASP A 81 1.99 -15.87 5.86
N LEU A 82 0.82 -15.50 5.34
CA LEU A 82 0.63 -15.20 3.92
C LEU A 82 1.41 -13.93 3.52
N PRO A 83 2.29 -13.99 2.50
CA PRO A 83 2.98 -12.80 2.00
C PRO A 83 2.02 -11.69 1.56
N ASP A 84 2.34 -10.44 1.88
CA ASP A 84 1.50 -9.26 1.62
C ASP A 84 1.02 -9.17 0.16
N ALA A 85 1.90 -9.47 -0.80
CA ALA A 85 1.57 -9.44 -2.23
C ALA A 85 0.51 -10.47 -2.67
N LEU A 86 0.29 -11.51 -1.86
CA LEU A 86 -0.69 -12.57 -2.10
C LEU A 86 -1.95 -12.41 -1.26
N ARG A 87 -2.05 -11.39 -0.40
CA ARG A 87 -3.29 -11.13 0.33
C ARG A 87 -4.42 -10.83 -0.66
N PRO A 88 -5.62 -11.40 -0.45
CA PRO A 88 -6.83 -10.97 -1.14
C PRO A 88 -7.07 -9.47 -0.94
N GLU A 89 -7.46 -8.77 -2.02
CA GLU A 89 -7.80 -7.35 -1.94
C GLU A 89 -8.89 -7.11 -0.89
N GLY A 90 -8.70 -6.11 -0.03
CA GLY A 90 -9.65 -5.77 1.04
C GLY A 90 -9.39 -6.46 2.39
N MET A 91 -8.38 -7.33 2.50
CA MET A 91 -7.90 -7.79 3.82
C MET A 91 -7.00 -6.72 4.46
N ALA A 92 -7.58 -5.87 5.30
CA ALA A 92 -7.06 -5.04 6.42
C ALA A 92 -5.67 -4.35 6.38
N GLY A 93 -4.76 -4.66 5.46
CA GLY A 93 -3.42 -4.08 5.31
C GLY A 93 -3.31 -3.01 4.22
N ASP A 94 -4.37 -2.79 3.44
CA ASP A 94 -4.35 -1.86 2.30
C ASP A 94 -4.72 -0.42 2.68
N CYS A 95 -4.53 -0.05 3.95
CA CYS A 95 -4.78 1.30 4.45
C CYS A 95 -3.49 2.12 4.40
N GLN A 96 -3.47 3.15 3.57
CA GLN A 96 -2.35 4.08 3.45
C GLN A 96 -2.78 5.47 3.89
N MET A 97 -1.84 6.28 4.40
CA MET A 97 -2.11 7.69 4.67
C MET A 97 -2.17 8.47 3.35
N ALA A 98 -3.37 8.88 2.94
CA ALA A 98 -3.61 9.71 1.77
C ALA A 98 -3.88 11.16 2.19
N GLN A 99 -3.41 12.12 1.39
CA GLN A 99 -3.77 13.52 1.62
C GLN A 99 -5.23 13.74 1.25
N ALA A 100 -6.02 14.26 2.20
CA ALA A 100 -7.43 14.53 1.99
C ALA A 100 -7.58 15.70 1.01
N ALA A 101 -8.26 15.47 -0.12
CA ALA A 101 -8.33 16.46 -1.19
C ALA A 101 -9.05 17.76 -0.78
N GLN A 102 -9.96 17.76 0.20
CA GLN A 102 -10.70 18.97 0.62
C GLN A 102 -11.15 18.91 2.10
N GLY A 103 -10.83 19.96 2.86
CA GLY A 103 -11.64 20.40 4.02
C GLY A 103 -11.55 19.63 5.34
N GLY A 104 -10.51 18.84 5.58
CA GLY A 104 -10.28 18.11 6.84
C GLY A 104 -8.80 18.00 7.21
N SER A 105 -8.45 17.17 8.21
CA SER A 105 -7.06 16.88 8.58
C SER A 105 -6.26 16.52 7.32
N SER A 106 -5.07 17.09 7.19
CA SER A 106 -4.22 17.00 5.98
C SER A 106 -3.88 15.58 5.55
N TYR A 107 -4.13 14.59 6.41
CA TYR A 107 -3.97 13.18 6.14
C TYR A 107 -5.16 12.38 6.67
N GLY A 108 -5.63 11.42 5.89
CA GLY A 108 -6.61 10.41 6.26
C GLY A 108 -6.17 9.02 5.81
N LEU A 109 -6.59 7.97 6.53
CA LEU A 109 -6.32 6.60 6.11
C LEU A 109 -7.28 6.23 4.97
N GLN A 110 -6.73 5.96 3.78
CA GLN A 110 -7.47 5.42 2.66
C GLN A 110 -7.20 3.93 2.55
N CYS A 111 -8.23 3.15 2.84
CA CYS A 111 -8.22 1.69 2.71
C CYS A 111 -8.86 1.30 1.37
N GLY A 112 -8.16 0.48 0.58
CA GLY A 112 -8.68 -0.03 -0.69
C GLY A 112 -7.70 0.08 -1.85
N PRO A 113 -8.12 -0.30 -3.07
CA PRO A 113 -7.26 -0.29 -4.24
C PRO A 113 -6.69 1.11 -4.47
N GLN A 114 -5.37 1.16 -4.66
CA GLN A 114 -4.62 2.40 -4.79
C GLN A 114 -5.12 3.17 -6.02
N SER A 115 -5.74 4.33 -5.78
CA SER A 115 -5.96 5.31 -6.84
C SER A 115 -4.60 5.91 -7.19
N ARG A 116 -3.94 5.36 -8.21
CA ARG A 116 -2.89 6.10 -8.91
C ARG A 116 -3.59 7.21 -9.69
N ALA A 117 -3.86 8.33 -9.01
CA ALA A 117 -4.08 9.56 -9.74
C ALA A 117 -2.86 9.74 -10.64
N PRO A 118 -3.02 9.88 -11.96
CA PRO A 118 -1.88 10.14 -12.82
C PRO A 118 -1.22 11.40 -12.29
N THR A 119 -0.06 11.25 -11.65
CA THR A 119 0.79 12.39 -11.38
C THR A 119 1.11 12.91 -12.76
N ASP A 120 0.65 14.12 -13.07
CA ASP A 120 0.97 14.83 -14.30
C ASP A 120 2.48 15.10 -14.25
N SER A 121 3.22 14.04 -14.55
CA SER A 121 4.66 14.02 -14.52
C SER A 121 5.03 14.71 -15.81
N PRO A 122 5.66 15.91 -15.77
CA PRO A 122 6.04 16.58 -16.99
C PRO A 122 6.87 15.59 -17.80
N ARG A 123 6.39 15.24 -19.00
CA ARG A 123 7.06 14.25 -19.85
C ARG A 123 8.53 14.66 -19.99
N PRO A 124 9.48 13.72 -19.89
CA PRO A 124 10.89 14.03 -20.12
C PRO A 124 11.02 14.76 -21.45
N LYS A 125 11.56 15.98 -21.43
CA LYS A 125 11.83 16.76 -22.64
C LYS A 125 13.18 16.31 -23.19
N GLU A 126 13.21 15.96 -24.46
CA GLU A 126 14.45 15.67 -25.17
C GLU A 126 15.29 16.96 -25.26
N VAL A 127 16.61 16.84 -25.07
CA VAL A 127 17.57 17.95 -25.18
C VAL A 127 18.74 17.54 -26.08
N ASP A 128 19.17 18.43 -26.98
CA ASP A 128 20.39 18.28 -27.78
C ASP A 128 21.50 19.09 -27.10
N CYS A 129 22.53 18.40 -26.61
CA CYS A 129 23.70 18.99 -25.97
C CYS A 129 24.89 18.93 -26.92
N ARG A 130 25.36 20.10 -27.39
CA ARG A 130 26.49 20.17 -28.31
C ARG A 130 27.75 20.67 -27.61
N PRO A 131 28.87 19.93 -27.67
CA PRO A 131 30.14 20.37 -27.09
C PRO A 131 30.76 21.49 -27.93
N ARG A 132 31.18 22.57 -27.27
CA ARG A 132 31.91 23.71 -27.85
C ARG A 132 33.32 23.77 -27.24
N PRO A 133 34.37 23.88 -28.06
CA PRO A 133 35.72 24.08 -27.54
C PRO A 133 35.86 25.52 -27.00
N GLU A 134 36.36 25.63 -25.77
CA GLU A 134 36.70 26.91 -25.12
C GLU A 134 38.14 26.88 -24.62
N ARG A 135 38.72 28.05 -24.36
CA ARG A 135 40.12 28.14 -23.92
C ARG A 135 40.26 27.50 -22.54
N GLY A 136 40.77 26.26 -22.53
CA GLY A 136 40.97 25.47 -21.32
C GLY A 136 40.03 24.27 -21.17
N GLY A 137 39.17 23.96 -22.16
CA GLY A 137 38.33 22.75 -22.11
C GLY A 137 37.19 22.74 -23.12
N PHE A 138 36.13 22.02 -22.78
CA PHE A 138 34.90 21.96 -23.56
C PHE A 138 33.72 22.37 -22.67
N SER A 139 32.87 23.27 -23.16
CA SER A 139 31.58 23.60 -22.56
C SER A 139 30.47 22.86 -23.32
N SER A 140 29.37 22.53 -22.65
CA SER A 140 28.20 21.92 -23.28
C SER A 140 26.97 22.81 -23.10
N GLU A 141 26.43 23.31 -24.19
CA GLU A 141 25.14 24.01 -24.19
C GLU A 141 24.05 23.01 -24.62
N CYS A 142 23.07 22.81 -23.75
CA CYS A 142 21.93 21.91 -23.99
C CYS A 142 20.70 22.74 -24.36
N ARG A 143 20.09 22.43 -25.52
CA ARG A 143 18.86 23.10 -25.97
C ARG A 143 17.71 22.08 -26.12
N PRO A 144 16.46 22.45 -25.77
CA PRO A 144 15.31 21.59 -26.01
C PRO A 144 15.16 21.28 -27.49
N VAL A 145 14.98 20.00 -27.85
CA VAL A 145 14.76 19.62 -29.24
C VAL A 145 13.31 19.97 -29.61
N GLY A 146 13.09 20.70 -30.71
CA GLY A 146 11.76 21.03 -31.22
C GLY A 146 11.21 22.41 -30.85
N THR A 147 11.93 23.24 -30.09
CA THR A 147 11.64 24.69 -30.06
C THR A 147 12.35 25.33 -31.24
N THR A 148 11.68 25.42 -32.39
CA THR A 148 12.08 26.35 -33.45
C THR A 148 11.89 27.77 -32.91
N GLU A 149 12.85 28.26 -32.12
CA GLU A 149 13.05 29.70 -32.02
C GLU A 149 13.45 30.15 -33.43
N ASP A 150 12.57 30.92 -34.07
CA ASP A 150 12.75 31.59 -35.36
C ASP A 150 13.92 32.59 -35.31
N LYS A 151 15.15 32.09 -35.12
CA LYS A 151 16.38 32.85 -35.28
C LYS A 151 16.97 32.51 -36.65
N GLY A 152 16.18 32.76 -37.69
CA GLY A 152 16.68 32.85 -39.05
C GLY A 152 17.66 34.03 -39.16
N LEU A 153 18.75 33.83 -39.91
CA LEU A 153 19.69 34.90 -40.25
C LEU A 153 18.99 35.91 -41.17
N THR A 154 18.69 37.10 -40.66
CA THR A 154 18.14 38.20 -41.46
C THR A 154 19.26 38.83 -42.30
N LEU A 155 19.48 38.29 -43.50
CA LEU A 155 20.36 38.90 -44.50
C LEU A 155 19.61 40.05 -45.21
N LYS A 156 19.99 41.30 -44.91
CA LYS A 156 19.60 42.43 -45.75
C LYS A 156 20.50 42.49 -46.98
N LEU A 157 20.04 41.93 -48.09
CA LEU A 157 20.46 42.39 -49.42
C LEU A 157 19.72 43.70 -49.72
N TRP A 158 20.28 44.52 -50.62
CA TRP A 158 19.85 45.87 -51.04
C TRP A 158 20.57 47.02 -50.32
N GLY A 159 21.77 47.34 -50.84
CA GLY A 159 22.25 48.71 -50.94
C GLY A 159 21.99 49.18 -52.39
N ASN A 160 21.19 50.23 -52.55
CA ASN A 160 21.09 50.96 -53.81
C ASN A 160 22.25 51.96 -53.89
N ASP A 161 22.66 52.24 -55.12
CA ASP A 161 23.67 53.21 -55.57
C ASP A 161 23.74 54.53 -54.77
#